data_AF-A0AAP5M9M4-F1
#
_entry.id   AF-A0AAP5M9M4-F1
#
_cell.length_a   1.000
_cell.length_b   1.000
_cell.length_c   1.000
_cell.angle_alpha   90.00
_cell.angle_beta   90.00
_cell.angle_gamma   90.00
#
_symmetry.space_group_name_H-M   'P 1'
#
loop_
_entity.id
_entity.type
_entity.pdbx_description
1 polymer ?
#
loop_
_entity_poly.entity_id
_entity_poly.type
_entity_poly.pdbx_seq_one_letter_code
_entity_poly.pdbx_strand_id
1 'polypeptide(L)'
;MKKYQLFGVVTASCILLSILYSFVGISQTPAPRVLLTTNPPLQHILPFEAEAKTEQSPVALTLQAVDAVGKPLENAVIGLQILTPQTNPLLTTDFPIVEGTKLLEMQAVAPAGKLEIQQMLPIRGHYQLRVNVSPLVPNAFTPYEQTLNLNVRENPVKYKYLVIVAAILVSLGLLGGWVIGGQEQLRQGEIAPQSVRLLLSGLTVIAIVTLLFINISAEVAEAHGSGHNTAEEAIAPSVQRSQGVQVQLEGDKNATVGKLANFGLQVKDSATGKPVKDVALQVKAIALEHGLTVFTYKGFANPEGKLIWQEQFFDGSPHKVEVEATPLPSSAYKFSPVKVAQSVDVEGIAPPISVRLLGLFYFTALVGIGMVIGLLIQSKLKSQARPVNS
;
A
#
# COMPACT_ATOMS: atom_id res chain seq x y z
N MET A 1 15.37 -69.91 -17.22
CA MET A 1 14.71 -68.92 -18.12
C MET A 1 13.36 -68.40 -17.61
N LYS A 2 12.49 -69.20 -16.99
CA LYS A 2 11.15 -68.75 -16.49
C LYS A 2 11.15 -67.62 -15.45
N LYS A 3 12.19 -67.48 -14.62
CA LYS A 3 12.26 -66.43 -13.57
C LYS A 3 12.42 -65.00 -14.14
N TYR A 4 13.06 -64.83 -15.29
CA TYR A 4 13.27 -63.51 -15.90
C TYR A 4 12.03 -63.00 -16.68
N GLN A 5 11.16 -63.91 -17.13
CA GLN A 5 9.90 -63.53 -17.77
C GLN A 5 8.92 -62.89 -16.79
N LEU A 6 8.87 -63.36 -15.54
CA LEU A 6 8.01 -62.79 -14.50
C LEU A 6 8.43 -61.35 -14.15
N PHE A 7 9.74 -61.11 -14.01
CA PHE A 7 10.26 -59.76 -13.72
C PHE A 7 9.95 -58.76 -14.83
N GLY A 8 10.06 -59.17 -16.10
CA GLY A 8 9.73 -58.33 -17.25
C GLY A 8 8.25 -57.95 -17.32
N VAL A 9 7.34 -58.88 -16.98
CA VAL A 9 5.90 -58.60 -16.92
C VAL A 9 5.58 -57.61 -15.80
N VAL A 10 6.15 -57.81 -14.60
CA VAL A 10 5.90 -56.90 -13.46
C VAL A 10 6.42 -55.49 -13.74
N THR A 11 7.61 -55.35 -14.34
CA THR A 11 8.12 -54.01 -14.70
C THR A 11 7.29 -53.34 -15.79
N ALA A 12 6.89 -54.08 -16.83
CA ALA A 12 6.01 -53.55 -17.87
C ALA A 12 4.65 -53.12 -17.30
N SER A 13 4.06 -53.90 -16.40
CA SER A 13 2.81 -53.54 -15.71
C SER A 13 2.96 -52.29 -14.86
N CYS A 14 4.04 -52.15 -14.08
CA CYS A 14 4.28 -50.95 -13.28
C CYS A 14 4.49 -49.70 -14.14
N ILE A 15 5.25 -49.79 -15.24
CA ILE A 15 5.46 -48.68 -16.18
C ILE A 15 4.14 -48.27 -16.83
N LEU A 16 3.33 -49.24 -17.28
CA LEU A 16 2.03 -48.98 -17.89
C LEU A 16 1.06 -48.32 -16.89
N LEU A 17 1.05 -48.79 -15.63
CA LEU A 17 0.28 -48.18 -14.53
C LEU A 17 0.74 -46.76 -14.23
N SER A 18 2.05 -46.47 -14.19
CA SER A 18 2.56 -45.11 -14.00
C SER A 18 2.18 -44.18 -15.15
N ILE A 19 2.22 -44.65 -16.40
CA ILE A 19 1.79 -43.87 -17.57
C ILE A 19 0.27 -43.59 -17.47
N LEU A 20 -0.54 -44.60 -17.17
CA LEU A 20 -1.99 -44.43 -17.00
C LEU A 20 -2.33 -43.49 -15.82
N TYR A 21 -1.59 -43.55 -14.71
CA TYR A 21 -1.73 -42.62 -13.59
C TYR A 21 -1.32 -41.19 -13.96
N SER A 22 -0.36 -41.03 -14.87
CA SER A 22 0.07 -39.73 -15.39
C SER A 22 -0.99 -39.10 -16.30
N PHE A 23 -1.79 -39.92 -17.01
CA PHE A 23 -2.90 -39.44 -17.85
C PHE A 23 -4.17 -39.08 -17.07
N VAL A 24 -4.31 -39.50 -15.81
CA VAL A 24 -5.36 -39.00 -14.88
C VAL A 24 -5.02 -37.59 -14.36
N GLY A 25 -3.83 -37.08 -14.69
CA GLY A 25 -3.41 -35.72 -14.38
C GLY A 25 -4.15 -34.66 -15.18
N ILE A 26 -5.02 -33.92 -14.49
CA ILE A 26 -5.43 -32.54 -14.79
C ILE A 26 -6.37 -32.39 -16.01
N SER A 27 -7.53 -33.05 -15.97
CA SER A 27 -8.70 -32.45 -16.60
C SER A 27 -9.21 -31.35 -15.65
N GLN A 28 -8.62 -30.15 -15.70
CA GLN A 28 -9.18 -29.00 -15.01
C GLN A 28 -10.50 -28.68 -15.69
N THR A 29 -11.61 -29.10 -15.07
CA THR A 29 -12.93 -28.61 -15.47
C THR A 29 -12.88 -27.09 -15.46
N PRO A 30 -13.16 -26.42 -16.59
CA PRO A 30 -13.11 -24.98 -16.65
C PRO A 30 -14.02 -24.39 -15.58
N ALA A 31 -13.47 -23.50 -14.75
CA ALA A 31 -14.16 -22.89 -13.63
C ALA A 31 -14.36 -21.39 -13.89
N PRO A 32 -15.47 -20.78 -13.42
CA PRO A 32 -15.65 -19.34 -13.47
C PRO A 32 -14.51 -18.64 -12.71
N ARG A 33 -14.13 -17.45 -13.17
CA ARG A 33 -13.00 -16.70 -12.62
C ARG A 33 -13.13 -15.20 -12.87
N VAL A 34 -12.36 -14.43 -12.13
CA VAL A 34 -12.18 -12.99 -12.33
C VAL A 34 -10.85 -12.75 -13.04
N LEU A 35 -10.90 -12.00 -14.15
CA LEU A 35 -9.74 -11.50 -14.85
C LEU A 35 -9.38 -10.10 -14.33
N LEU A 36 -8.13 -9.90 -13.95
CA LEU A 36 -7.60 -8.61 -13.51
C LEU A 36 -6.72 -8.01 -14.60
N THR A 37 -7.01 -6.78 -15.00
CA THR A 37 -6.13 -5.95 -15.82
C THR A 37 -5.84 -4.63 -15.11
N THR A 38 -4.60 -4.13 -15.26
CA THR A 38 -4.15 -2.90 -14.60
C THR A 38 -3.60 -1.89 -15.60
N ASN A 39 -3.77 -0.60 -15.31
CA ASN A 39 -3.06 0.48 -15.98
C ASN A 39 -2.47 1.43 -14.91
N PRO A 40 -1.13 1.58 -14.82
CA PRO A 40 -0.11 0.97 -15.69
C PRO A 40 -0.04 -0.57 -15.54
N PRO A 41 0.65 -1.27 -16.47
CA PRO A 41 0.87 -2.72 -16.34
C PRO A 41 1.58 -3.06 -15.03
N LEU A 42 1.30 -4.22 -14.46
CA LEU A 42 1.80 -4.68 -13.14
C LEU A 42 3.28 -4.37 -12.85
N GLN A 43 4.15 -4.46 -13.86
CA GLN A 43 5.59 -4.28 -13.71
C GLN A 43 6.01 -2.81 -13.46
N HIS A 44 5.13 -1.86 -13.79
CA HIS A 44 5.35 -0.42 -13.70
C HIS A 44 4.56 0.23 -12.55
N ILE A 45 3.83 -0.56 -11.77
CA ILE A 45 3.13 -0.05 -10.60
C ILE A 45 4.16 0.21 -9.50
N LEU A 46 4.18 1.46 -9.03
CA LEU A 46 4.99 1.94 -7.91
C LEU A 46 4.07 2.39 -6.77
N PRO A 47 4.55 2.35 -5.52
CA PRO A 47 3.80 2.90 -4.40
C PRO A 47 3.72 4.42 -4.47
N PHE A 48 2.77 4.99 -3.72
CA PHE A 48 2.70 6.43 -3.46
C PHE A 48 4.02 6.95 -2.85
N GLU A 49 4.41 8.17 -3.24
CA GLU A 49 5.56 8.87 -2.69
C GLU A 49 5.18 10.33 -2.42
N ALA A 50 5.04 10.70 -1.14
CA ALA A 50 4.63 12.04 -0.73
C ALA A 50 5.55 13.15 -1.26
N GLU A 51 6.86 12.87 -1.38
CA GLU A 51 7.87 13.82 -1.86
C GLU A 51 8.15 13.71 -3.37
N ALA A 52 7.27 13.05 -4.13
CA ALA A 52 7.45 12.90 -5.57
C ALA A 52 7.48 14.25 -6.29
N LYS A 53 8.49 14.45 -7.14
CA LYS A 53 8.58 15.65 -8.01
C LYS A 53 7.65 15.60 -9.22
N THR A 54 7.16 14.41 -9.55
CA THR A 54 6.26 14.16 -10.67
C THR A 54 4.89 13.81 -10.14
N GLU A 55 3.85 14.33 -10.80
CA GLU A 55 2.47 13.99 -10.48
C GLU A 55 2.26 12.48 -10.52
N GLN A 56 1.69 11.94 -9.44
CA GLN A 56 1.37 10.53 -9.33
C GLN A 56 -0.11 10.32 -9.64
N SER A 57 -0.43 9.20 -10.29
CA SER A 57 -1.80 8.82 -10.62
C SER A 57 -2.16 7.48 -9.98
N PRO A 58 -3.40 7.30 -9.52
CA PRO A 58 -3.86 6.03 -8.96
C PRO A 58 -3.83 4.94 -10.04
N VAL A 59 -3.66 3.68 -9.61
CA VAL A 59 -3.64 2.53 -10.52
C VAL A 59 -5.06 2.20 -10.92
N ALA A 60 -5.35 2.18 -12.21
CA ALA A 60 -6.63 1.68 -12.70
C ALA A 60 -6.66 0.15 -12.60
N LEU A 61 -7.66 -0.38 -11.90
CA LEU A 61 -7.92 -1.80 -11.73
C LEU A 61 -9.25 -2.13 -12.42
N THR A 62 -9.20 -3.09 -13.33
CA THR A 62 -10.38 -3.61 -14.02
C THR A 62 -10.54 -5.08 -13.70
N LEU A 63 -11.67 -5.43 -13.08
CA LEU A 63 -12.05 -6.77 -12.70
C LEU A 63 -13.19 -7.22 -13.60
N GLN A 64 -12.97 -8.28 -14.39
CA GLN A 64 -13.98 -8.86 -15.28
C GLN A 64 -14.32 -10.28 -14.80
N ALA A 65 -15.53 -10.46 -14.28
CA ALA A 65 -16.09 -11.76 -13.96
C ALA A 65 -16.46 -12.50 -15.25
N VAL A 66 -15.97 -13.73 -15.40
CA VAL A 66 -16.24 -14.59 -16.55
C VAL A 66 -16.68 -15.99 -16.13
N ASP A 67 -17.47 -16.63 -16.98
CA ASP A 67 -17.88 -18.02 -16.83
C ASP A 67 -16.73 -19.00 -17.12
N ALA A 68 -17.03 -20.29 -16.99
CA ALA A 68 -16.11 -21.39 -17.29
C ALA A 68 -15.56 -21.37 -18.73
N VAL A 69 -16.27 -20.78 -19.68
CA VAL A 69 -15.91 -20.68 -21.10
C VAL A 69 -15.20 -19.34 -21.41
N GLY A 70 -15.07 -18.46 -20.42
CA GLY A 70 -14.44 -17.14 -20.55
C GLY A 70 -15.38 -16.04 -21.04
N LYS A 71 -16.69 -16.26 -21.08
CA LYS A 71 -17.67 -15.21 -21.42
C LYS A 71 -17.96 -14.33 -20.20
N PRO A 72 -18.13 -13.01 -20.36
CA PRO A 72 -18.56 -12.12 -19.28
C PRO A 72 -19.84 -12.60 -18.58
N LEU A 73 -19.85 -12.55 -17.25
CA LEU A 73 -21.04 -12.81 -16.44
C LEU A 73 -21.88 -11.53 -16.32
N GLU A 74 -23.00 -11.47 -17.03
CA GLU A 74 -23.91 -10.33 -16.97
C GLU A 74 -24.66 -10.26 -15.64
N ASN A 75 -25.08 -9.05 -15.26
CA ASN A 75 -25.85 -8.77 -14.05
C ASN A 75 -25.20 -9.37 -12.80
N ALA A 76 -23.90 -9.12 -12.62
CA ALA A 76 -23.17 -9.56 -11.44
C ALA A 76 -23.15 -8.47 -10.37
N VAL A 77 -22.93 -8.88 -9.14
CA VAL A 77 -22.52 -8.04 -8.03
C VAL A 77 -21.10 -8.45 -7.67
N ILE A 78 -20.18 -7.50 -7.75
CA ILE A 78 -18.75 -7.71 -7.46
C ILE A 78 -18.45 -7.03 -6.13
N GLY A 79 -18.22 -7.85 -5.10
CA GLY A 79 -17.61 -7.43 -3.85
C GLY A 79 -16.09 -7.43 -3.99
N LEU A 80 -15.44 -6.33 -3.63
CA LEU A 80 -13.99 -6.17 -3.69
C LEU A 80 -13.47 -5.75 -2.33
N GLN A 81 -12.48 -6.50 -1.82
CA GLN A 81 -11.62 -6.07 -0.73
C GLN A 81 -10.17 -6.00 -1.23
N ILE A 82 -9.50 -4.88 -0.97
CA ILE A 82 -8.06 -4.72 -1.21
C ILE A 82 -7.35 -4.78 0.13
N LEU A 83 -6.56 -5.82 0.35
CA LEU A 83 -5.74 -5.99 1.54
C LEU A 83 -4.32 -5.53 1.25
N THR A 84 -3.76 -4.74 2.18
CA THR A 84 -2.39 -4.28 2.09
C THR A 84 -1.40 -5.42 2.39
N PRO A 85 -0.13 -5.28 1.95
CA PRO A 85 0.93 -6.22 2.28
C PRO A 85 1.03 -6.49 3.79
N GLN A 86 1.34 -7.75 4.15
CA GLN A 86 1.49 -8.17 5.54
C GLN A 86 2.64 -7.42 6.24
N THR A 87 2.48 -7.18 7.55
CA THR A 87 3.48 -6.51 8.37
C THR A 87 4.80 -7.27 8.40
N ASN A 88 5.91 -6.54 8.24
CA ASN A 88 7.25 -7.10 8.41
C ASN A 88 7.97 -6.42 9.58
N PRO A 89 8.23 -7.12 10.70
CA PRO A 89 8.79 -6.50 11.90
C PRO A 89 10.24 -6.04 11.74
N LEU A 90 10.96 -6.48 10.69
CA LEU A 90 12.36 -6.14 10.45
C LEU A 90 12.53 -5.10 9.34
N LEU A 91 11.66 -5.10 8.33
CA LEU A 91 11.76 -4.24 7.16
C LEU A 91 10.39 -3.66 6.81
N THR A 92 10.00 -2.62 7.54
CA THR A 92 8.74 -1.91 7.30
C THR A 92 8.82 -1.02 6.06
N THR A 93 7.65 -0.69 5.55
CA THR A 93 7.40 0.29 4.48
C THR A 93 7.37 1.71 5.05
N ASP A 94 7.17 2.68 4.17
CA ASP A 94 7.15 4.11 4.53
C ASP A 94 5.93 4.46 5.40
N PHE A 95 4.88 3.63 5.36
CA PHE A 95 3.68 3.75 6.16
C PHE A 95 3.44 2.48 7.00
N PRO A 96 4.19 2.22 8.08
CA PRO A 96 4.08 0.96 8.84
C PRO A 96 2.67 0.70 9.40
N ILE A 97 1.93 1.76 9.71
CA ILE A 97 0.58 1.68 10.27
C ILE A 97 -0.45 1.11 9.28
N VAL A 98 -0.18 1.17 7.97
CA VAL A 98 -1.10 0.64 6.95
C VAL A 98 -0.80 -0.82 6.60
N GLU A 99 0.29 -1.41 7.09
CA GLU A 99 0.64 -2.80 6.82
C GLU A 99 -0.35 -3.78 7.47
N GLY A 100 -0.77 -4.81 6.74
CA GLY A 100 -1.68 -5.85 7.22
C GLY A 100 -3.13 -5.38 7.43
N THR A 101 -3.52 -4.26 6.82
CA THR A 101 -4.85 -3.65 6.95
C THR A 101 -5.68 -3.79 5.67
N LYS A 102 -6.93 -3.32 5.72
CA LYS A 102 -7.81 -3.21 4.56
C LYS A 102 -7.71 -1.80 3.99
N LEU A 103 -7.36 -1.70 2.71
CA LEU A 103 -7.30 -0.42 1.98
C LEU A 103 -8.68 0.01 1.46
N LEU A 104 -9.44 -0.95 0.92
CA LEU A 104 -10.74 -0.72 0.30
C LEU A 104 -11.65 -1.91 0.58
N GLU A 105 -12.92 -1.64 0.84
CA GLU A 105 -13.99 -2.63 0.85
C GLU A 105 -15.24 -2.04 0.21
N MET A 106 -15.73 -2.66 -0.87
CA MET A 106 -16.91 -2.17 -1.57
C MET A 106 -17.71 -3.29 -2.21
N GLN A 107 -18.98 -3.03 -2.45
CA GLN A 107 -19.84 -3.90 -3.24
C GLN A 107 -20.49 -3.08 -4.35
N ALA A 108 -20.27 -3.51 -5.60
CA ALA A 108 -20.74 -2.78 -6.77
C ALA A 108 -21.58 -3.68 -7.69
N VAL A 109 -22.63 -3.09 -8.25
CA VAL A 109 -23.38 -3.71 -9.34
C VAL A 109 -22.56 -3.59 -10.62
N ALA A 110 -22.41 -4.71 -11.32
CA ALA A 110 -21.64 -4.86 -12.53
C ALA A 110 -22.52 -5.49 -13.63
N PRO A 111 -23.33 -4.69 -14.35
CA PRO A 111 -24.27 -5.21 -15.36
C PRO A 111 -23.57 -6.02 -16.47
N ALA A 112 -22.35 -5.64 -16.84
CA ALA A 112 -21.53 -6.33 -17.83
C ALA A 112 -20.48 -7.28 -17.18
N GLY A 113 -20.63 -7.61 -15.89
CA GLY A 113 -19.65 -8.41 -15.14
C GLY A 113 -18.32 -7.70 -14.92
N LYS A 114 -18.27 -6.37 -15.09
CA LYS A 114 -17.06 -5.56 -15.05
C LYS A 114 -17.12 -4.52 -13.94
N LEU A 115 -16.08 -4.45 -13.12
CA LEU A 115 -15.85 -3.41 -12.12
C LEU A 115 -14.57 -2.64 -12.49
N GLU A 116 -14.67 -1.32 -12.56
CA GLU A 116 -13.55 -0.41 -12.80
C GLU A 116 -13.38 0.56 -11.65
N ILE A 117 -12.19 0.55 -11.06
CA ILE A 117 -11.78 1.51 -10.04
C ILE A 117 -10.38 2.04 -10.36
N GLN A 118 -10.01 3.16 -9.74
CA GLN A 118 -8.64 3.60 -9.63
C GLN A 118 -8.30 3.72 -8.14
N GLN A 119 -7.16 3.16 -7.74
CA GLN A 119 -6.74 3.14 -6.34
C GLN A 119 -5.27 3.53 -6.24
N MET A 120 -4.98 4.51 -5.39
CA MET A 120 -3.61 4.79 -4.96
C MET A 120 -3.14 3.67 -4.03
N LEU A 121 -1.98 3.09 -4.31
CA LEU A 121 -1.40 2.01 -3.53
C LEU A 121 -0.28 2.58 -2.66
N PRO A 122 -0.47 2.71 -1.34
CA PRO A 122 0.42 3.52 -0.52
C PRO A 122 1.79 2.89 -0.26
N ILE A 123 1.91 1.56 -0.32
CA ILE A 123 3.11 0.84 0.12
C ILE A 123 3.53 -0.24 -0.87
N ARG A 124 4.82 -0.59 -0.85
CA ARG A 124 5.35 -1.73 -1.63
C ARG A 124 4.87 -3.07 -1.07
N GLY A 125 4.80 -4.09 -1.92
CA GLY A 125 4.61 -5.49 -1.52
C GLY A 125 3.45 -6.22 -2.21
N HIS A 126 3.05 -7.34 -1.63
CA HIS A 126 2.01 -8.21 -2.15
C HIS A 126 0.63 -7.85 -1.59
N TYR A 127 -0.16 -7.15 -2.39
CA TYR A 127 -1.58 -6.90 -2.12
C TYR A 127 -2.42 -8.12 -2.48
N GLN A 128 -3.47 -8.35 -1.71
CA GLN A 128 -4.49 -9.37 -2.00
C GLN A 128 -5.80 -8.68 -2.35
N LEU A 129 -6.33 -8.97 -3.53
CA LEU A 129 -7.64 -8.53 -3.97
C LEU A 129 -8.59 -9.71 -3.78
N ARG A 130 -9.40 -9.67 -2.72
CA ARG A 130 -10.44 -10.68 -2.49
C ARG A 130 -11.69 -10.23 -3.21
N VAL A 131 -12.13 -11.05 -4.16
CA VAL A 131 -13.27 -10.74 -5.01
C VAL A 131 -14.36 -11.78 -4.75
N ASN A 132 -15.54 -11.31 -4.37
CA ASN A 132 -16.75 -12.11 -4.29
C ASN A 132 -17.65 -11.75 -5.47
N VAL A 133 -18.06 -12.74 -6.25
CA VAL A 133 -18.96 -12.55 -7.38
C VAL A 133 -20.26 -13.29 -7.09
N SER A 134 -21.35 -12.55 -7.04
CA SER A 134 -22.70 -13.09 -6.85
C SER A 134 -23.65 -12.58 -7.95
N PRO A 135 -24.73 -13.30 -8.28
CA PRO A 135 -25.65 -12.84 -9.30
C PRO A 135 -26.58 -11.75 -8.72
N LEU A 136 -26.81 -10.69 -9.48
CA LEU A 136 -27.79 -9.64 -9.14
C LEU A 136 -29.22 -10.19 -9.15
N VAL A 137 -29.50 -11.12 -10.07
CA VAL A 137 -30.77 -11.85 -10.14
C VAL A 137 -30.58 -13.22 -9.48
N PRO A 138 -31.40 -13.61 -8.49
CA PRO A 138 -31.25 -14.90 -7.82
C PRO A 138 -31.14 -16.07 -8.80
N ASN A 139 -30.20 -16.98 -8.55
CA ASN A 139 -29.95 -18.20 -9.33
C ASN A 139 -29.50 -18.01 -10.79
N ALA A 140 -29.06 -16.81 -11.21
CA ALA A 140 -28.53 -16.62 -12.58
C ALA A 140 -27.21 -17.38 -12.81
N PHE A 141 -26.36 -17.49 -11.79
CA PHE A 141 -25.18 -18.34 -11.75
C PHE A 141 -24.80 -18.64 -10.29
N THR A 142 -23.95 -19.65 -10.07
CA THR A 142 -23.45 -20.00 -8.73
C THR A 142 -22.42 -18.96 -8.26
N PRO A 143 -22.62 -18.31 -7.09
CA PRO A 143 -21.64 -17.39 -6.54
C PRO A 143 -20.27 -18.04 -6.32
N TYR A 144 -19.20 -17.27 -6.46
CA TYR A 144 -17.85 -17.75 -6.23
C TYR A 144 -16.95 -16.65 -5.69
N GLU A 145 -15.84 -17.06 -5.07
CA GLU A 145 -14.82 -16.16 -4.54
C GLU A 145 -13.47 -16.46 -5.16
N GLN A 146 -12.68 -15.42 -5.38
CA GLN A 146 -11.32 -15.54 -5.88
C GLN A 146 -10.43 -14.52 -5.20
N THR A 147 -9.24 -14.98 -4.78
CA THR A 147 -8.16 -14.07 -4.36
C THR A 147 -7.20 -13.88 -5.50
N LEU A 148 -7.00 -12.62 -5.90
CA LEU A 148 -6.05 -12.20 -6.92
C LEU A 148 -4.86 -11.52 -6.21
N ASN A 149 -3.65 -11.74 -6.71
CA ASN A 149 -2.45 -11.14 -6.13
C ASN A 149 -1.96 -9.98 -7.00
N LEU A 150 -1.66 -8.85 -6.37
CA LEU A 150 -1.12 -7.67 -7.00
C LEU A 150 0.21 -7.32 -6.33
N ASN A 151 1.31 -7.35 -7.09
CA ASN A 151 2.63 -7.05 -6.55
C ASN A 151 3.05 -5.63 -6.93
N VAL A 152 3.25 -4.78 -5.91
CA VAL A 152 3.74 -3.41 -6.06
C VAL A 152 5.21 -3.38 -5.74
N ARG A 153 6.04 -2.98 -6.71
CA ARG A 153 7.49 -2.93 -6.53
C ARG A 153 7.91 -1.60 -5.93
N GLU A 154 8.93 -1.64 -5.08
CA GLU A 154 9.54 -0.41 -4.57
C GLU A 154 10.21 0.39 -5.69
N ASN A 155 10.27 1.71 -5.51
CA ASN A 155 10.99 2.57 -6.41
C ASN A 155 12.51 2.27 -6.34
N PRO A 156 13.16 1.91 -7.47
CA PRO A 156 14.59 1.59 -7.48
C PRO A 156 15.48 2.76 -7.04
N VAL A 157 14.99 4.00 -7.13
CA VAL A 157 15.70 5.20 -6.67
C VAL A 157 15.92 5.17 -5.16
N LYS A 158 14.98 4.66 -4.35
CA LYS A 158 15.14 4.56 -2.90
C LYS A 158 16.29 3.63 -2.52
N TYR A 159 16.47 2.50 -3.21
CA TYR A 159 17.61 1.63 -2.97
C TYR A 159 18.95 2.30 -3.29
N LYS A 160 19.01 3.14 -4.35
CA LYS A 160 20.22 3.91 -4.67
C LYS A 160 20.56 4.87 -3.55
N TYR A 161 19.58 5.62 -3.03
CA TYR A 161 19.81 6.53 -1.91
C TYR A 161 20.20 5.80 -0.63
N LEU A 162 19.59 4.65 -0.34
CA LEU A 162 19.96 3.82 0.80
C LEU A 162 21.43 3.37 0.73
N VAL A 163 21.90 2.93 -0.45
CA VAL A 163 23.31 2.53 -0.64
C VAL A 163 24.26 3.71 -0.45
N ILE A 164 23.91 4.89 -0.98
CA ILE A 164 24.73 6.11 -0.81
C ILE A 164 24.81 6.49 0.67
N VAL A 165 23.68 6.54 1.38
CA VAL A 165 23.63 6.84 2.81
C VAL A 165 24.44 5.82 3.60
N ALA A 166 24.28 4.52 3.31
CA ALA A 166 25.05 3.47 3.97
C ALA A 166 26.56 3.62 3.75
N ALA A 167 26.99 3.94 2.53
CA ALA A 167 28.40 4.19 2.22
C ALA A 167 28.97 5.39 3.00
N ILE A 168 28.21 6.47 3.13
CA ILE A 168 28.60 7.65 3.93
C ILE A 168 28.74 7.25 5.41
N LEU A 169 27.73 6.58 5.98
CA LEU A 169 27.74 6.18 7.40
C LEU A 169 28.90 5.23 7.73
N VAL A 170 29.15 4.24 6.88
CA VAL A 170 30.29 3.32 7.05
C VAL A 170 31.62 4.08 6.93
N SER A 171 31.74 5.02 5.99
CA SER A 171 32.96 5.83 5.81
C SER A 171 33.23 6.72 7.02
N LEU A 172 32.18 7.36 7.57
CA LEU A 172 32.26 8.13 8.81
C LEU A 172 32.71 7.27 9.99
N GLY A 173 32.10 6.09 10.15
CA GLY A 173 32.51 5.11 11.15
C GLY A 173 33.99 4.74 11.00
N LEU A 174 34.42 4.40 9.78
CA LEU A 174 35.79 4.03 9.46
C LEU A 174 36.79 5.12 9.83
N LEU A 175 36.54 6.36 9.43
CA LEU A 175 37.37 7.50 9.80
C LEU A 175 37.42 7.68 11.32
N GLY A 176 36.29 7.58 12.01
CA GLY A 176 36.23 7.64 13.47
C GLY A 176 37.09 6.54 14.13
N GLY A 177 36.93 5.30 13.70
CA GLY A 177 37.70 4.16 14.20
C GLY A 177 39.20 4.28 13.91
N TRP A 178 39.56 4.77 12.73
CA TRP A 178 40.95 5.03 12.35
C TRP A 178 41.60 6.11 13.22
N VAL A 179 40.91 7.23 13.45
CA VAL A 179 41.42 8.33 14.28
C VAL A 179 41.59 7.87 15.73
N ILE A 180 40.63 7.13 16.27
CA ILE A 180 40.71 6.56 17.63
C ILE A 180 41.86 5.53 17.73
N GLY A 181 41.99 4.64 16.75
CA GLY A 181 43.01 3.59 16.74
C GLY A 181 44.44 4.10 16.54
N GLY A 182 44.61 5.26 15.89
CA GLY A 182 45.91 5.83 15.53
C GLY A 182 46.71 6.46 16.67
N GLN A 183 46.12 6.72 17.84
CA GLN A 183 46.76 7.59 18.83
C GLN A 183 47.68 6.89 19.85
N GLU A 184 48.60 7.70 20.40
CA GLU A 184 49.77 7.35 21.21
C GLU A 184 49.43 6.96 22.66
N GLN A 185 50.46 6.41 23.34
CA GLN A 185 50.43 5.94 24.73
C GLN A 185 49.80 6.97 25.68
N LEU A 186 48.85 6.49 26.50
CA LEU A 186 48.22 7.25 27.58
C LEU A 186 49.31 7.93 28.42
N ARG A 187 49.24 9.26 28.59
CA ARG A 187 50.10 9.95 29.56
C ARG A 187 49.72 9.46 30.97
N GLN A 188 50.72 9.26 31.82
CA GLN A 188 50.54 8.70 33.15
C GLN A 188 49.56 9.58 33.97
N GLY A 189 48.37 9.04 34.28
CA GLY A 189 47.27 9.77 34.95
C GLY A 189 46.07 10.11 34.06
N GLU A 190 46.14 9.89 32.74
CA GLU A 190 45.00 10.06 31.83
C GLU A 190 44.23 8.75 31.63
N ILE A 191 42.89 8.81 31.75
CA ILE A 191 41.98 7.66 31.57
C ILE A 191 41.68 7.42 30.07
N ALA A 192 41.79 8.46 29.23
CA ALA A 192 41.68 8.39 27.77
C ALA A 192 42.41 9.60 27.13
N PRO A 193 42.99 9.48 25.92
CA PRO A 193 43.64 10.59 25.24
C PRO A 193 42.67 11.76 25.01
N GLN A 194 43.15 13.00 25.09
CA GLN A 194 42.34 14.23 25.00
C GLN A 194 41.43 14.28 23.75
N SER A 195 41.93 13.79 22.62
CA SER A 195 41.22 13.66 21.35
C SER A 195 40.12 12.61 21.37
N VAL A 196 40.28 11.50 22.08
CA VAL A 196 39.20 10.51 22.29
C VAL A 196 38.09 11.12 23.14
N ARG A 197 38.45 11.91 24.15
CA ARG A 197 37.48 12.61 25.00
C ARG A 197 36.71 13.69 24.23
N LEU A 198 37.39 14.45 23.37
CA LEU A 198 36.77 15.45 22.47
C LEU A 198 35.88 14.81 21.41
N LEU A 199 36.31 13.69 20.82
CA LEU A 199 35.55 12.97 19.79
C LEU A 199 34.33 12.27 20.40
N LEU A 200 34.48 11.60 21.55
CA LEU A 200 33.34 11.07 22.29
C LEU A 200 32.40 12.19 22.74
N SER A 201 32.90 13.28 23.35
CA SER A 201 32.02 14.36 23.79
C SER A 201 31.29 15.02 22.61
N GLY A 202 31.97 15.19 21.47
CA GLY A 202 31.37 15.72 20.24
C GLY A 202 30.33 14.78 19.66
N LEU A 203 30.62 13.47 19.57
CA LEU A 203 29.67 12.46 19.11
C LEU A 203 28.46 12.33 20.04
N THR A 204 28.65 12.39 21.36
CA THR A 204 27.54 12.34 22.32
C THR A 204 26.65 13.58 22.17
N VAL A 205 27.23 14.77 22.01
CA VAL A 205 26.45 15.99 21.75
C VAL A 205 25.72 15.92 20.41
N ILE A 206 26.40 15.49 19.34
CA ILE A 206 25.75 15.29 18.03
C ILE A 206 24.64 14.25 18.14
N ALA A 207 24.84 13.14 18.84
CA ALA A 207 23.83 12.11 19.04
C ALA A 207 22.63 12.63 19.83
N ILE A 208 22.86 13.39 20.92
CA ILE A 208 21.80 14.03 21.70
C ILE A 208 21.03 15.05 20.84
N VAL A 209 21.74 15.92 20.12
CA VAL A 209 21.13 16.91 19.21
C VAL A 209 20.37 16.22 18.09
N THR A 210 20.90 15.14 17.52
CA THR A 210 20.24 14.37 16.46
C THR A 210 19.00 13.66 17.00
N LEU A 211 19.06 13.05 18.19
CA LEU A 211 17.92 12.41 18.84
C LEU A 211 16.83 13.43 19.22
N LEU A 212 17.22 14.59 19.73
CA LEU A 212 16.30 15.70 20.00
C LEU A 212 15.70 16.24 18.71
N PHE A 213 16.50 16.44 17.67
CA PHE A 213 16.02 16.89 16.36
C PHE A 213 15.07 15.88 15.73
N ILE A 214 15.38 14.58 15.76
CA ILE A 214 14.48 13.53 15.23
C ILE A 214 13.19 13.44 16.04
N ASN A 215 13.23 13.52 17.38
CA ASN A 215 12.02 13.52 18.20
C ASN A 215 11.18 14.79 17.97
N ILE A 216 11.80 15.97 18.01
CA ILE A 216 11.12 17.25 17.83
C ILE A 216 10.60 17.37 16.39
N SER A 217 11.37 17.02 15.36
CA SER A 217 10.90 17.06 13.98
C SER A 217 9.80 16.05 13.70
N ALA A 218 9.79 14.89 14.36
CA ALA A 218 8.69 13.94 14.24
C ALA A 218 7.40 14.46 14.90
N GLU A 219 7.50 15.11 16.07
CA GLU A 219 6.37 15.70 16.79
C GLU A 219 5.89 17.02 16.17
N VAL A 220 6.80 17.79 15.55
CA VAL A 220 6.49 19.03 14.82
C VAL A 220 5.94 18.73 13.42
N ALA A 221 6.34 17.64 12.76
CA ALA A 221 5.65 17.13 11.58
C ALA A 221 4.22 16.66 11.92
N GLU A 222 4.02 16.12 13.13
CA GLU A 222 2.71 15.77 13.69
C GLU A 222 1.87 17.02 14.04
N ALA A 223 2.51 18.10 14.49
CA ALA A 223 1.86 19.38 14.84
C ALA A 223 1.66 20.35 13.65
N HIS A 224 2.34 20.15 12.51
CA HIS A 224 2.14 20.95 11.29
C HIS A 224 1.04 20.42 10.37
N GLY A 225 0.21 19.48 10.83
CA GLY A 225 -1.10 19.19 10.23
C GLY A 225 -2.10 20.37 10.33
N SER A 226 -1.77 21.43 11.07
CA SER A 226 -2.57 22.65 11.14
C SER A 226 -1.82 23.87 10.59
N GLY A 227 -2.27 24.40 9.46
CA GLY A 227 -2.01 25.82 9.12
C GLY A 227 -1.40 26.15 7.76
N HIS A 228 -1.42 25.25 6.78
CA HIS A 228 -1.36 25.72 5.39
C HIS A 228 -2.74 26.22 5.01
N ASN A 229 -2.84 27.51 4.68
CA ASN A 229 -4.00 28.16 4.11
C ASN A 229 -4.37 27.45 2.80
N THR A 230 -5.03 26.30 2.86
CA THR A 230 -5.87 25.84 1.78
C THR A 230 -6.89 26.94 1.57
N ALA A 231 -6.77 27.66 0.45
CA ALA A 231 -7.88 28.44 -0.07
C ALA A 231 -9.12 27.57 0.12
N GLU A 232 -10.11 28.08 0.88
CA GLU A 232 -11.36 27.37 1.15
C GLU A 232 -11.99 27.01 -0.20
N GLU A 233 -11.64 25.83 -0.72
CA GLU A 233 -12.26 25.32 -1.91
C GLU A 233 -13.70 25.07 -1.49
N ALA A 234 -14.65 25.78 -2.11
CA ALA A 234 -16.05 25.64 -1.77
C ALA A 234 -16.49 24.19 -2.06
N ILE A 235 -16.58 23.37 -1.02
CA ILE A 235 -17.00 21.98 -1.12
C ILE A 235 -18.50 21.96 -1.39
N ALA A 236 -18.91 21.23 -2.43
CA ALA A 236 -20.33 21.02 -2.73
C ALA A 236 -21.06 20.43 -1.52
N PRO A 237 -22.36 20.73 -1.31
CA PRO A 237 -23.08 20.19 -0.17
C PRO A 237 -23.18 18.66 -0.25
N SER A 238 -23.20 18.00 0.92
CA SER A 238 -23.34 16.53 1.00
C SER A 238 -24.75 16.05 0.62
N VAL A 239 -25.72 16.96 0.52
CA VAL A 239 -27.07 16.70 0.04
C VAL A 239 -27.43 17.73 -1.01
N GLN A 240 -27.89 17.28 -2.17
CA GLN A 240 -28.40 18.16 -3.22
C GLN A 240 -29.72 17.62 -3.78
N ARG A 241 -30.66 18.54 -3.99
CA ARG A 241 -31.93 18.28 -4.65
C ARG A 241 -31.95 18.99 -6.00
N SER A 242 -32.21 18.24 -7.07
CA SER A 242 -32.28 18.78 -8.42
C SER A 242 -33.27 17.97 -9.24
N GLN A 243 -34.15 18.67 -9.97
CA GLN A 243 -35.05 18.08 -10.98
C GLN A 243 -35.81 16.83 -10.49
N GLY A 244 -36.32 16.88 -9.25
CA GLY A 244 -37.10 15.79 -8.64
C GLY A 244 -36.26 14.66 -8.03
N VAL A 245 -34.92 14.77 -8.03
CA VAL A 245 -34.00 13.78 -7.44
C VAL A 245 -33.23 14.41 -6.27
N GLN A 246 -33.11 13.64 -5.19
CA GLN A 246 -32.25 13.92 -4.04
C GLN A 246 -31.07 12.97 -4.08
N VAL A 247 -29.86 13.54 -4.15
CA VAL A 247 -28.60 12.82 -3.98
C VAL A 247 -28.04 13.19 -2.61
N GLN A 248 -27.65 12.18 -1.86
CA GLN A 248 -27.16 12.34 -0.50
C GLN A 248 -25.93 11.45 -0.28
N LEU A 249 -24.82 12.09 0.08
CA LEU A 249 -23.60 11.46 0.57
C LEU A 249 -23.60 11.52 2.10
N GLU A 250 -23.45 10.36 2.71
CA GLU A 250 -23.35 10.16 4.15
C GLU A 250 -22.08 9.37 4.46
N GLY A 251 -21.61 9.46 5.69
CA GLY A 251 -20.42 8.73 6.12
C GLY A 251 -19.59 9.49 7.13
N ASP A 252 -18.42 8.96 7.40
CA ASP A 252 -17.46 9.53 8.33
C ASP A 252 -16.92 10.88 7.80
N LYS A 253 -16.94 11.89 8.66
CA LYS A 253 -16.32 13.22 8.41
C LYS A 253 -14.95 13.35 9.04
N ASN A 254 -14.61 12.43 9.93
CA ASN A 254 -13.32 12.32 10.56
C ASN A 254 -12.83 10.89 10.33
N ALA A 255 -11.59 10.75 9.91
CA ALA A 255 -10.94 9.46 9.73
C ALA A 255 -9.59 9.46 10.46
N THR A 256 -8.97 8.28 10.53
CA THR A 256 -7.63 8.12 11.08
C THR A 256 -6.81 7.29 10.10
N VAL A 257 -5.55 7.68 9.88
CA VAL A 257 -4.63 6.93 9.01
C VAL A 257 -4.60 5.45 9.38
N GLY A 258 -4.69 4.58 8.39
CA GLY A 258 -4.65 3.12 8.60
C GLY A 258 -5.98 2.49 9.05
N LYS A 259 -7.04 3.29 9.28
CA LYS A 259 -8.40 2.79 9.60
C LYS A 259 -9.36 3.01 8.45
N LEU A 260 -10.35 2.12 8.33
CA LEU A 260 -11.43 2.26 7.34
C LEU A 260 -12.42 3.34 7.79
N ALA A 261 -12.68 4.30 6.90
CA ALA A 261 -13.79 5.23 6.97
C ALA A 261 -14.97 4.68 6.15
N ASN A 262 -16.19 4.95 6.61
CA ASN A 262 -17.43 4.45 6.03
C ASN A 262 -18.10 5.53 5.19
N PHE A 263 -18.53 5.17 3.98
CA PHE A 263 -19.23 6.06 3.08
C PHE A 263 -20.46 5.38 2.48
N GLY A 264 -21.50 6.18 2.29
CA GLY A 264 -22.76 5.77 1.70
C GLY A 264 -23.29 6.86 0.78
N LEU A 265 -23.66 6.48 -0.43
CA LEU A 265 -24.43 7.32 -1.33
C LEU A 265 -25.87 6.80 -1.39
N GLN A 266 -26.82 7.73 -1.46
CA GLN A 266 -28.21 7.43 -1.73
C GLN A 266 -28.78 8.39 -2.78
N VAL A 267 -29.49 7.81 -3.76
CA VAL A 267 -30.21 8.53 -4.82
C VAL A 267 -31.69 8.18 -4.74
N LYS A 268 -32.52 9.18 -4.45
CA LYS A 268 -33.96 9.03 -4.22
C LYS A 268 -34.77 10.05 -5.00
N ASP A 269 -36.00 9.69 -5.33
CA ASP A 269 -36.99 10.62 -5.81
C ASP A 269 -37.37 11.57 -4.66
N SER A 270 -37.31 12.87 -4.90
CA SER A 270 -37.50 13.90 -3.88
C SER A 270 -38.93 14.01 -3.38
N ALA A 271 -39.92 13.59 -4.18
CA ALA A 271 -41.34 13.68 -3.84
C ALA A 271 -41.83 12.43 -3.11
N THR A 272 -41.41 11.26 -3.58
CA THR A 272 -41.90 9.95 -3.11
C THR A 272 -40.95 9.26 -2.13
N GLY A 273 -39.69 9.71 -2.06
CA GLY A 273 -38.64 9.07 -1.25
C GLY A 273 -38.19 7.69 -1.76
N LYS A 274 -38.74 7.23 -2.89
CA LYS A 274 -38.41 5.94 -3.50
C LYS A 274 -37.02 5.97 -4.12
N PRO A 275 -36.30 4.84 -4.16
CA PRO A 275 -34.97 4.79 -4.78
C PRO A 275 -35.07 5.06 -6.29
N VAL A 276 -34.14 5.87 -6.80
CA VAL A 276 -33.99 6.08 -8.24
C VAL A 276 -33.06 5.00 -8.77
N LYS A 277 -33.59 4.19 -9.69
CA LYS A 277 -32.85 3.14 -10.39
C LYS A 277 -32.13 3.71 -11.62
N ASP A 278 -31.20 2.94 -12.16
CA ASP A 278 -30.51 3.24 -13.42
C ASP A 278 -29.73 4.56 -13.37
N VAL A 279 -28.91 4.71 -12.32
CA VAL A 279 -28.05 5.88 -12.09
C VAL A 279 -26.59 5.45 -12.21
N ALA A 280 -25.86 6.12 -13.09
CA ALA A 280 -24.41 6.05 -13.15
C ALA A 280 -23.81 6.92 -12.04
N LEU A 281 -22.80 6.38 -11.38
CA LEU A 281 -22.08 7.01 -10.28
C LEU A 281 -20.62 7.19 -10.66
N GLN A 282 -20.11 8.38 -10.40
CA GLN A 282 -18.68 8.67 -10.40
C GLN A 282 -18.28 9.16 -9.02
N VAL A 283 -17.53 8.34 -8.29
CA VAL A 283 -17.00 8.66 -6.95
C VAL A 283 -15.53 9.01 -7.09
N LYS A 284 -15.07 10.03 -6.36
CA LYS A 284 -13.66 10.40 -6.23
C LYS A 284 -13.33 10.72 -4.78
N ALA A 285 -12.20 10.25 -4.29
CA ALA A 285 -11.57 10.78 -3.09
C ALA A 285 -10.32 11.58 -3.51
N ILE A 286 -10.22 12.81 -3.03
CA ILE A 286 -9.20 13.79 -3.44
C ILE A 286 -8.52 14.35 -2.19
N ALA A 287 -7.21 14.23 -2.07
CA ALA A 287 -6.43 14.90 -1.03
C ALA A 287 -6.40 16.41 -1.32
N LEU A 288 -6.86 17.23 -0.38
CA LEU A 288 -7.07 18.67 -0.57
C LEU A 288 -5.76 19.46 -0.66
N GLU A 289 -4.68 18.97 -0.05
CA GLU A 289 -3.40 19.67 -0.01
C GLU A 289 -2.78 19.88 -1.41
N HIS A 290 -2.93 18.89 -2.29
CA HIS A 290 -2.32 18.90 -3.63
C HIS A 290 -3.32 18.58 -4.75
N GLY A 291 -4.61 18.44 -4.44
CA GLY A 291 -5.63 18.03 -5.41
C GLY A 291 -5.44 16.61 -5.95
N LEU A 292 -4.67 15.77 -5.24
CA LEU A 292 -4.33 14.42 -5.68
C LEU A 292 -5.54 13.49 -5.56
N THR A 293 -5.95 12.86 -6.66
CA THR A 293 -7.00 11.84 -6.62
C THR A 293 -6.43 10.52 -6.11
N VAL A 294 -6.91 10.06 -4.95
CA VAL A 294 -6.43 8.81 -4.32
C VAL A 294 -7.32 7.61 -4.63
N PHE A 295 -8.60 7.85 -4.91
CA PHE A 295 -9.56 6.82 -5.31
C PHE A 295 -10.53 7.34 -6.35
N THR A 296 -10.94 6.46 -7.26
CA THR A 296 -12.05 6.70 -8.18
C THR A 296 -12.84 5.43 -8.40
N TYR A 297 -14.16 5.54 -8.42
CA TYR A 297 -15.06 4.49 -8.89
C TYR A 297 -15.98 5.03 -9.97
N LYS A 298 -16.17 4.24 -11.03
CA LYS A 298 -17.17 4.49 -12.08
C LYS A 298 -18.04 3.27 -12.20
N GLY A 299 -19.33 3.42 -11.92
CA GLY A 299 -20.26 2.31 -11.99
C GLY A 299 -21.69 2.74 -11.75
N PHE A 300 -22.44 1.92 -11.02
CA PHE A 300 -23.87 2.07 -10.89
C PHE A 300 -24.29 2.04 -9.42
N ALA A 301 -25.41 2.69 -9.11
CA ALA A 301 -26.13 2.47 -7.87
C ALA A 301 -26.76 1.07 -7.87
N ASN A 302 -26.95 0.48 -6.69
CA ASN A 302 -27.65 -0.77 -6.52
C ASN A 302 -29.18 -0.61 -6.75
N PRO A 303 -29.98 -1.69 -6.77
CA PRO A 303 -31.44 -1.59 -6.96
C PRO A 303 -32.19 -0.72 -5.94
N GLU A 304 -31.59 -0.49 -4.77
CA GLU A 304 -32.08 0.41 -3.71
C GLU A 304 -31.57 1.86 -3.88
N GLY A 305 -30.96 2.19 -5.02
CA GLY A 305 -30.42 3.52 -5.32
C GLY A 305 -29.25 3.90 -4.42
N LYS A 306 -28.49 2.92 -3.93
CA LYS A 306 -27.39 3.11 -2.99
C LYS A 306 -26.04 2.63 -3.52
N LEU A 307 -24.98 3.19 -2.97
CA LEU A 307 -23.62 2.65 -3.01
C LEU A 307 -23.05 2.74 -1.60
N ILE A 308 -22.47 1.67 -1.08
CA ILE A 308 -21.79 1.66 0.21
C ILE A 308 -20.36 1.18 -0.03
N TRP A 309 -19.40 1.90 0.51
CA TRP A 309 -18.00 1.51 0.47
C TRP A 309 -17.27 1.98 1.72
N GLN A 310 -16.15 1.35 1.99
CA GLN A 310 -15.22 1.72 3.03
C GLN A 310 -13.86 1.93 2.40
N GLU A 311 -13.18 2.99 2.80
CA GLU A 311 -11.88 3.37 2.26
C GLU A 311 -10.96 3.75 3.41
N GLN A 312 -9.70 3.35 3.33
CA GLN A 312 -8.66 3.79 4.23
C GLN A 312 -7.90 4.96 3.62
N PHE A 313 -7.72 6.02 4.41
CA PHE A 313 -6.77 7.09 4.12
C PHE A 313 -5.38 6.72 4.65
N PHE A 314 -4.36 6.96 3.85
CA PHE A 314 -2.97 6.57 4.15
C PHE A 314 -2.07 7.74 4.55
N ASP A 315 -2.54 8.99 4.37
CA ASP A 315 -1.89 10.20 4.86
C ASP A 315 -2.82 10.97 5.81
N GLY A 316 -2.26 11.92 6.57
CA GLY A 316 -3.00 12.76 7.52
C GLY A 316 -3.54 14.04 6.90
N SER A 317 -3.59 14.17 5.58
CA SER A 317 -4.04 15.39 4.92
C SER A 317 -5.57 15.36 4.80
N PRO A 318 -6.26 16.52 4.91
CA PRO A 318 -7.70 16.59 4.68
C PRO A 318 -8.08 16.13 3.28
N HIS A 319 -9.19 15.41 3.16
CA HIS A 319 -9.69 14.86 1.91
C HIS A 319 -11.08 15.40 1.57
N LYS A 320 -11.43 15.36 0.28
CA LYS A 320 -12.77 15.58 -0.24
C LYS A 320 -13.25 14.33 -0.95
N VAL A 321 -14.39 13.80 -0.51
CA VAL A 321 -15.12 12.74 -1.23
C VAL A 321 -16.19 13.41 -2.06
N GLU A 322 -16.07 13.32 -3.38
CA GLU A 322 -17.02 13.87 -4.36
C GLU A 322 -17.75 12.73 -5.06
N VAL A 323 -19.06 12.88 -5.24
CA VAL A 323 -19.87 11.96 -6.01
C VAL A 323 -20.74 12.71 -7.01
N GLU A 324 -20.64 12.30 -8.26
CA GLU A 324 -21.51 12.75 -9.35
C GLU A 324 -22.48 11.62 -9.73
N ALA A 325 -23.78 11.91 -9.67
CA ALA A 325 -24.84 11.01 -10.07
C ALA A 325 -25.47 11.49 -11.39
N THR A 326 -25.52 10.60 -12.39
CA THR A 326 -26.05 10.89 -13.74
C THR A 326 -27.07 9.82 -14.13
N PRO A 327 -28.25 10.16 -14.67
CA PRO A 327 -29.19 9.15 -15.13
C PRO A 327 -28.62 8.40 -16.33
N LEU A 328 -28.86 7.10 -16.40
CA LEU A 328 -28.57 6.34 -17.60
C LEU A 328 -29.50 6.75 -18.75
N PRO A 329 -29.07 6.60 -20.02
CA PRO A 329 -29.92 6.88 -21.18
C PRO A 329 -31.27 6.13 -21.14
N SER A 330 -31.26 4.91 -20.59
CA SER A 330 -32.43 4.05 -20.40
C SER A 330 -33.28 4.36 -19.15
N SER A 331 -32.82 5.25 -18.26
CA SER A 331 -33.55 5.56 -17.02
C SER A 331 -34.88 6.26 -17.32
N ALA A 332 -35.91 5.89 -16.57
CA ALA A 332 -37.20 6.59 -16.57
C ALA A 332 -37.10 8.01 -16.00
N TYR A 333 -36.08 8.27 -15.18
CA TYR A 333 -35.78 9.57 -14.63
C TYR A 333 -34.85 10.34 -15.57
N LYS A 334 -35.21 11.60 -15.87
CA LYS A 334 -34.38 12.51 -16.67
C LYS A 334 -34.00 13.70 -15.80
N PHE A 335 -32.74 13.73 -15.38
CA PHE A 335 -32.17 14.81 -14.60
C PHE A 335 -30.73 15.12 -15.07
N SER A 336 -30.28 16.34 -14.82
CA SER A 336 -28.92 16.80 -15.10
C SER A 336 -27.97 16.24 -14.04
N PRO A 337 -26.69 15.99 -14.33
CA PRO A 337 -25.75 15.45 -13.35
C PRO A 337 -25.79 16.25 -12.03
N VAL A 338 -25.89 15.54 -10.91
CA VAL A 338 -25.96 16.12 -9.56
C VAL A 338 -24.67 15.77 -8.82
N LYS A 339 -24.01 16.80 -8.25
CA LYS A 339 -22.73 16.66 -7.57
C LYS A 339 -22.89 16.93 -6.08
N VAL A 340 -22.54 15.96 -5.27
CA VAL A 340 -22.44 16.11 -3.81
C VAL A 340 -21.01 15.88 -3.37
N ALA A 341 -20.60 16.53 -2.28
CA ALA A 341 -19.29 16.32 -1.72
C ALA A 341 -19.30 16.40 -0.19
N GLN A 342 -18.26 15.84 0.43
CA GLN A 342 -18.04 15.89 1.87
C GLN A 342 -16.54 16.04 2.14
N SER A 343 -16.19 16.95 3.05
CA SER A 343 -14.84 17.01 3.63
C SER A 343 -14.66 15.88 4.63
N VAL A 344 -13.47 15.30 4.63
CA VAL A 344 -13.04 14.29 5.59
C VAL A 344 -11.72 14.75 6.18
N ASP A 345 -11.75 15.10 7.45
CA ASP A 345 -10.54 15.44 8.19
C ASP A 345 -9.86 14.14 8.61
N VAL A 346 -8.57 13.98 8.29
CA VAL A 346 -7.84 12.74 8.56
C VAL A 346 -6.80 12.98 9.64
N GLU A 347 -6.90 12.26 10.74
CA GLU A 347 -5.90 12.29 11.80
C GLU A 347 -4.68 11.45 11.37
N GLY A 348 -3.54 12.12 11.21
CA GLY A 348 -2.24 11.48 10.99
C GLY A 348 -1.80 10.67 12.20
N ILE A 349 -1.24 9.47 11.97
CA ILE A 349 -0.60 8.67 13.01
C ILE A 349 0.89 8.61 12.75
N ALA A 350 1.69 8.98 13.75
CA ALA A 350 3.12 8.90 13.64
C ALA A 350 3.63 7.45 13.67
N PRO A 351 4.79 7.13 13.03
CA PRO A 351 5.31 5.77 13.03
C PRO A 351 5.57 5.24 14.45
N PRO A 352 5.26 3.96 14.74
CA PRO A 352 5.47 3.38 16.06
C PRO A 352 6.92 3.53 16.55
N ILE A 353 7.11 3.75 17.85
CA ILE A 353 8.44 3.95 18.47
C ILE A 353 9.37 2.76 18.16
N SER A 354 8.86 1.53 18.14
CA SER A 354 9.64 0.34 17.80
C SER A 354 10.28 0.41 16.41
N VAL A 355 9.55 0.93 15.41
CA VAL A 355 10.05 1.10 14.04
C VAL A 355 11.14 2.17 14.01
N ARG A 356 10.94 3.28 14.73
CA ARG A 356 11.95 4.35 14.85
C ARG A 356 13.24 3.86 15.50
N LEU A 357 13.12 3.09 16.60
CA LEU A 357 14.27 2.49 17.29
C LEU A 357 15.00 1.48 16.41
N LEU A 358 14.28 0.69 15.60
CA LEU A 358 14.88 -0.25 14.68
C LEU A 358 15.66 0.46 13.57
N GLY A 359 15.11 1.53 13.00
CA GLY A 359 15.82 2.39 12.03
C GLY A 359 17.09 3.00 12.62
N LEU A 360 17.00 3.54 13.83
CA LEU A 360 18.16 4.06 14.57
C LEU A 360 19.22 2.98 14.79
N PHE A 361 18.80 1.77 15.17
CA PHE A 361 19.70 0.63 15.34
C PHE A 361 20.44 0.29 14.04
N TYR A 362 19.74 0.20 12.90
CA TYR A 362 20.38 -0.10 11.62
C TYR A 362 21.41 0.94 11.21
N PHE A 363 21.08 2.23 11.31
CA PHE A 363 22.02 3.29 10.97
C PHE A 363 23.22 3.34 11.92
N THR A 364 22.99 3.13 13.22
CA THR A 364 24.07 3.05 14.22
C THR A 364 24.97 1.84 13.97
N ALA A 365 24.40 0.69 13.62
CA ALA A 365 25.16 -0.52 13.30
C ALA A 365 26.10 -0.31 12.10
N LEU A 366 25.66 0.39 11.06
CA LEU A 366 26.51 0.73 9.91
C LEU A 366 27.73 1.57 10.32
N VAL A 367 27.52 2.58 11.17
CA VAL A 367 28.61 3.40 11.73
C VAL A 367 29.55 2.54 12.59
N GLY A 368 28.98 1.69 13.47
CA GLY A 368 29.74 0.78 14.33
C GLY A 368 30.62 -0.21 13.56
N ILE A 369 30.08 -0.78 12.47
CA ILE A 369 30.83 -1.65 11.56
C ILE A 369 32.02 -0.90 10.95
N GLY A 370 31.78 0.32 10.43
CA GLY A 370 32.84 1.18 9.92
C GLY A 370 33.94 1.41 10.98
N MET A 371 33.54 1.75 12.21
CA MET A 371 34.47 2.01 13.31
C MET A 371 35.32 0.80 13.67
N VAL A 372 34.72 -0.39 13.76
CA VAL A 372 35.46 -1.64 14.01
C VAL A 372 36.48 -1.89 12.90
N ILE A 373 36.10 -1.69 11.63
CA ILE A 373 37.03 -1.83 10.50
C ILE A 373 38.19 -0.83 10.63
N GLY A 374 37.92 0.44 10.92
CA GLY A 374 38.95 1.46 11.11
C GLY A 374 39.94 1.13 12.23
N LEU A 375 39.45 0.64 13.37
CA LEU A 375 40.27 0.19 14.50
C LEU A 375 41.13 -1.03 14.14
N LEU A 376 40.57 -2.00 13.42
CA LEU A 376 41.29 -3.20 12.98
C LEU A 376 42.39 -2.88 11.97
N ILE A 377 42.20 -1.91 11.08
CA ILE A 377 43.26 -1.52 10.15
C ILE A 377 44.41 -0.86 10.91
N GLN A 378 44.11 0.03 11.86
CA GLN A 378 45.12 0.67 12.70
C GLN A 378 45.91 -0.33 13.57
N SER A 379 45.23 -1.31 14.16
CA SER A 379 45.91 -2.33 14.97
C SER A 379 46.90 -3.17 14.14
N LYS A 380 46.53 -3.52 12.91
CA LYS A 380 47.42 -4.21 11.97
C LYS A 380 48.63 -3.35 11.58
N LEU A 381 48.42 -2.07 11.29
CA LEU A 381 49.52 -1.15 10.94
C LEU A 381 50.51 -0.99 12.11
N LYS A 382 50.02 -0.84 13.34
CA LYS A 382 50.88 -0.80 14.54
C LYS A 382 51.63 -2.11 14.78
N SER A 383 51.02 -3.27 14.52
CA SER A 383 51.68 -4.57 14.66
C SER A 383 52.82 -4.77 13.68
N GLN A 384 52.71 -4.22 12.46
CA GLN A 384 53.76 -4.32 11.44
C GLN A 384 54.91 -3.33 11.68
N ALA A 385 54.65 -2.22 12.37
CA ALA A 385 55.63 -1.17 12.65
C ALA A 385 56.54 -1.44 13.88
N ARG A 386 56.35 -2.55 14.62
CA ARG A 386 57.26 -2.95 15.70
C ARG A 386 58.50 -3.66 15.12
N PRO A 387 59.71 -3.07 15.20
CA PRO A 387 60.92 -3.81 14.83
C PRO A 387 61.11 -5.00 15.78
N VAL A 388 61.45 -6.15 15.21
CA VAL A 388 61.94 -7.31 15.95
C VAL A 388 63.31 -6.91 16.50
N ASN A 389 63.35 -6.44 17.75
CA ASN A 389 64.59 -6.34 18.48
C ASN A 389 65.01 -7.77 18.85
N SER A 390 65.88 -8.36 18.01
CA SER A 390 66.73 -9.51 18.31
C SER A 390 67.96 -9.07 19.09
#